data_AF-A0A9X8E267-F1
#
_entry.id   AF-A0A9X8E267-F1
#
_cell.length_a   1.000
_cell.length_b   1.000
_cell.length_c   1.000
_cell.angle_alpha   90.00
_cell.angle_beta   90.00
_cell.angle_gamma   90.00
#
_symmetry.space_group_name_H-M   'P 1'
#
loop_
_entity.id
_entity.type
_entity.pdbx_description
1 polymer ?
#
loop_
_entity_poly.entity_id
_entity_poly.type
_entity_poly.pdbx_seq_one_letter_code
_entity_poly.pdbx_strand_id
1 'polypeptide(L)'
;GVTVDNLPSLGFAWVALPGSSRHDPPTPILARGWGRHIQFLEVLFCPRHVHAKDGWPTFAETSPVDTTADVVATQWLGDHVIMYLNFHDELCVYDTMSRQELETIDVSSMGLVYASYRGNNGRSFANR
;
A
#
# COMPACT_ATOMS: atom_id res chain seq x y z
N GLY A 1 17.51 11.02 -0.19
CA GLY A 1 17.82 9.88 0.69
C GLY A 1 16.92 10.00 1.88
N VAL A 2 15.94 9.12 1.98
CA VAL A 2 14.97 9.09 3.07
C VAL A 2 15.71 8.60 4.33
N THR A 3 15.72 9.38 5.40
CA THR A 3 16.47 9.08 6.63
C THR A 3 15.91 7.85 7.35
N VAL A 4 16.74 7.19 8.17
CA VAL A 4 16.43 5.99 8.97
C VAL A 4 15.25 6.20 9.95
N ASP A 5 14.82 7.45 10.15
CA ASP A 5 13.78 7.86 11.10
C ASP A 5 12.38 8.03 10.49
N ASN A 6 12.18 7.74 9.20
CA ASN A 6 10.86 7.89 8.60
C ASN A 6 9.94 6.72 8.95
N LEU A 7 8.73 7.05 9.40
CA LEU A 7 7.69 6.06 9.66
C LEU A 7 7.38 5.29 8.38
N PRO A 8 7.19 3.95 8.46
CA PRO A 8 6.85 3.17 7.30
C PRO A 8 5.54 3.68 6.69
N SER A 9 5.45 3.61 5.36
CA SER A 9 4.17 3.77 4.70
C SER A 9 3.33 2.51 4.91
N LEU A 10 2.05 2.69 5.26
CA LEU A 10 1.15 1.59 5.60
C LEU A 10 -0.09 1.64 4.71
N GLY A 11 -0.44 0.51 4.12
CA GLY A 11 -1.68 0.29 3.39
C GLY A 11 -2.38 -0.98 3.87
N PHE A 12 -3.61 -0.87 4.36
CA PHE A 12 -4.38 -2.02 4.81
C PHE A 12 -5.59 -2.27 3.89
N ALA A 13 -5.79 -3.51 3.49
CA ALA A 13 -6.95 -3.91 2.69
C ALA A 13 -7.26 -5.41 2.84
N TRP A 14 -8.43 -5.81 2.35
CA TRP A 14 -8.80 -7.21 2.16
C TRP A 14 -8.49 -7.58 0.71
N VAL A 15 -7.51 -8.46 0.50
CA VAL A 15 -6.94 -8.73 -0.82
C VAL A 15 -6.69 -10.22 -1.03
N ALA A 16 -6.65 -10.66 -2.28
CA ALA A 16 -6.18 -11.97 -2.67
C ALA A 16 -4.66 -11.89 -2.93
N LEU A 17 -3.89 -12.76 -2.29
CA LEU A 17 -2.44 -12.86 -2.49
C LEU A 17 -2.04 -14.29 -2.88
N PRO A 18 -1.15 -14.46 -3.87
CA PRO A 18 -0.59 -15.77 -4.19
C PRO A 18 0.20 -16.32 -3.01
N GLY A 19 -0.18 -17.51 -2.53
CA GLY A 19 0.45 -18.15 -1.38
C GLY A 19 -0.12 -17.71 -0.03
N SER A 20 -1.23 -16.96 -0.01
CA SER A 20 -1.99 -16.73 1.22
C SER A 20 -2.45 -18.05 1.83
N SER A 21 -2.49 -18.11 3.16
CA SER A 21 -2.91 -19.32 3.89
C SER A 21 -4.37 -19.71 3.60
N ARG A 22 -5.18 -18.78 3.11
CA ARG A 22 -6.58 -19.00 2.74
C ARG A 22 -6.72 -18.97 1.22
N HIS A 23 -7.15 -20.11 0.66
CA HIS A 23 -7.26 -20.31 -0.79
C HIS A 23 -8.48 -19.63 -1.45
N ASP A 24 -9.53 -19.25 -0.71
CA ASP A 24 -10.84 -18.86 -1.27
C ASP A 24 -11.37 -17.46 -0.90
N PRO A 25 -11.17 -16.91 0.31
CA PRO A 25 -11.59 -15.55 0.63
C PRO A 25 -10.41 -14.55 0.63
N PRO A 26 -10.65 -13.28 0.25
CA PRO A 26 -9.66 -12.22 0.46
C PRO A 26 -9.26 -12.17 1.93
N THR A 27 -7.96 -12.04 2.18
CA THR A 27 -7.39 -11.98 3.51
C THR A 27 -7.02 -10.55 3.87
N PRO A 28 -7.13 -10.18 5.16
CA PRO A 28 -6.64 -8.89 5.62
C PRO A 28 -5.12 -8.85 5.47
N ILE A 29 -4.61 -7.92 4.67
CA ILE A 29 -3.18 -7.71 4.46
C ILE A 29 -2.80 -6.30 4.86
N LEU A 30 -1.72 -6.18 5.62
CA LEU A 30 -1.00 -4.94 5.83
C LEU A 30 0.20 -4.89 4.88
N ALA A 31 0.16 -3.98 3.91
CA ALA A 31 1.32 -3.57 3.15
C ALA A 31 2.12 -2.56 3.97
N ARG A 32 3.43 -2.79 4.07
CA ARG A 32 4.39 -1.95 4.79
C ARG A 32 5.53 -1.59 3.85
N GLY A 33 5.54 -0.34 3.39
CA GLY A 33 6.64 0.25 2.65
C GLY A 33 7.72 0.79 3.58
N TRP A 34 8.98 0.36 3.40
CA TRP A 34 10.15 0.84 4.13
C TRP A 34 11.39 0.79 3.23
N GLY A 35 12.11 1.91 3.12
CA GLY A 35 13.27 1.98 2.23
C GLY A 35 12.88 1.50 0.83
N ARG A 36 13.66 0.58 0.25
CA ARG A 36 13.39 0.02 -1.09
C ARG A 36 12.56 -1.26 -1.09
N HIS A 37 11.71 -1.46 -0.08
CA HIS A 37 10.96 -2.68 0.09
C HIS A 37 9.50 -2.41 0.43
N ILE A 38 8.61 -3.25 -0.12
CA ILE A 38 7.21 -3.36 0.29
C ILE A 38 7.00 -4.76 0.82
N GLN A 39 6.71 -4.87 2.10
CA GLN A 39 6.41 -6.13 2.76
C GLN A 39 4.90 -6.30 2.89
N PHE A 40 4.39 -7.50 2.62
CA PHE A 40 2.98 -7.84 2.78
C PHE A 40 2.79 -8.80 3.96
N LEU A 41 2.02 -8.37 4.95
CA LEU A 41 1.77 -9.07 6.19
C LEU A 41 0.31 -9.54 6.24
N GLU A 42 0.10 -10.85 6.08
CA GLU A 42 -1.22 -11.48 6.22
C GLU A 42 -1.61 -11.58 7.68
N VAL A 43 -2.77 -11.02 8.03
CA VAL A 43 -3.30 -11.14 9.39
C VAL A 43 -3.95 -12.52 9.57
N LEU A 44 -3.34 -13.33 10.42
CA LEU A 44 -3.83 -14.64 10.80
C LEU A 44 -4.68 -14.53 12.06
N PHE A 45 -5.97 -14.78 11.91
CA PHE A 45 -6.85 -15.01 13.05
C PHE A 45 -6.77 -16.49 13.42
N CYS A 46 -6.13 -16.80 14.55
CA CYS A 46 -6.08 -18.16 15.07
C CYS A 46 -7.50 -18.76 15.17
N PRO A 47 -7.74 -19.99 14.68
CA PRO A 47 -8.95 -20.71 15.05
C PRO A 47 -8.95 -20.90 16.57
N ARG A 48 -10.13 -20.79 17.19
CA ARG A 48 -10.41 -20.71 18.64
C ARG A 48 -9.88 -21.87 19.53
N HIS A 49 -8.93 -22.69 19.09
CA HIS A 49 -8.58 -23.96 19.75
C HIS A 49 -7.09 -24.23 19.99
N VAL A 50 -6.23 -23.21 20.05
CA VAL A 50 -4.87 -23.39 20.58
C VAL A 50 -4.64 -22.34 21.64
N HIS A 51 -4.09 -22.76 22.78
CA HIS A 51 -3.81 -21.99 23.99
C HIS A 51 -2.79 -20.83 23.78
N ALA A 52 -3.01 -19.96 22.80
CA ALA A 52 -2.35 -18.66 22.71
C ALA A 52 -3.04 -17.75 23.72
N LYS A 53 -2.37 -17.45 24.82
CA LYS A 53 -2.96 -16.83 26.02
C LYS A 53 -3.65 -15.48 25.79
N ASP A 54 -3.45 -14.83 24.63
CA ASP A 54 -3.84 -13.42 24.49
C ASP A 54 -4.74 -13.10 23.28
N GLY A 55 -5.14 -14.08 22.45
CA GLY A 55 -6.14 -13.88 21.39
C GLY A 55 -5.80 -12.81 20.32
N TRP A 56 -4.59 -12.26 20.33
CA TRP A 56 -4.14 -11.27 19.36
C TRP A 56 -3.90 -11.89 17.97
N PRO A 57 -4.22 -11.16 16.90
CA PRO A 57 -3.85 -11.59 15.55
C PRO A 57 -2.34 -11.73 15.41
N THR A 58 -1.90 -12.76 14.71
CA THR A 58 -0.51 -12.91 14.27
C THR A 58 -0.37 -12.49 12.82
N PHE A 59 0.86 -12.25 12.37
CA PHE A 59 1.14 -11.88 10.98
C PHE A 59 2.02 -12.94 10.32
N ALA A 60 1.66 -13.36 9.11
CA ALA A 60 2.52 -14.14 8.24
C ALA A 60 3.05 -13.25 7.12
N GLU A 61 4.35 -13.29 6.90
CA GLU A 61 4.98 -12.58 5.80
C GLU A 61 4.79 -13.35 4.49
N THR A 62 4.40 -12.63 3.45
CA THR A 62 4.39 -13.12 2.06
C THR A 62 5.53 -12.46 1.27
N SER A 63 5.75 -12.89 0.02
CA SER A 63 6.86 -12.41 -0.80
C SER A 63 6.89 -10.88 -0.91
N PRO A 64 7.96 -10.19 -0.48
CA PRO A 64 8.08 -8.75 -0.58
C PRO A 64 8.34 -8.30 -2.03
N VAL A 65 8.17 -7.01 -2.27
CA VAL A 65 8.53 -6.33 -3.53
C VAL A 65 9.74 -5.45 -3.27
N ASP A 66 10.77 -5.60 -4.11
CA ASP A 66 11.93 -4.70 -4.14
C ASP A 66 11.66 -3.56 -5.12
N THR A 67 11.88 -2.33 -4.69
CA THR A 67 11.66 -1.12 -5.50
C THR A 67 12.99 -0.49 -5.93
N THR A 68 12.93 0.32 -6.99
CA THR A 68 14.11 1.02 -7.53
C THR A 68 14.62 2.12 -6.59
N ALA A 69 13.71 2.76 -5.84
CA ALA A 69 13.97 3.85 -4.92
C ALA A 69 13.14 3.74 -3.64
N ASP A 70 13.46 4.56 -2.64
CA ASP A 70 12.80 4.53 -1.34
C ASP A 70 11.29 4.78 -1.48
N VAL A 71 10.47 3.94 -0.87
CA VAL A 71 9.02 4.04 -0.84
C VAL A 71 8.61 5.11 0.17
N VAL A 72 7.78 6.05 -0.29
CA VAL A 72 7.30 7.19 0.49
C VAL A 72 5.81 7.03 0.84
N ALA A 73 5.01 6.47 -0.07
CA ALA A 73 3.60 6.19 0.15
C ALA A 73 3.21 4.84 -0.46
N THR A 74 2.18 4.21 0.11
CA THR A 74 1.61 2.94 -0.35
C THR A 74 0.10 2.97 -0.15
N GLN A 75 -0.64 2.43 -1.11
CA GLN A 75 -2.10 2.35 -1.04
C GLN A 75 -2.62 1.20 -1.90
N TRP A 76 -3.57 0.44 -1.37
CA TRP A 76 -4.31 -0.54 -2.16
C TRP A 76 -5.32 0.16 -3.08
N LEU A 77 -5.33 -0.20 -4.35
CA LEU A 77 -6.30 0.28 -5.35
C LEU A 77 -7.41 -0.73 -5.64
N GLY A 78 -7.27 -1.96 -5.15
CA GLY A 78 -8.23 -3.05 -5.35
C GLY A 78 -7.89 -4.27 -4.51
N ASP A 79 -8.38 -5.43 -4.94
CA ASP A 79 -8.24 -6.73 -4.29
C ASP A 79 -6.91 -7.44 -4.61
N HIS A 80 -6.12 -6.93 -5.56
CA HIS A 80 -4.79 -7.47 -5.89
C HIS A 80 -3.80 -6.40 -6.38
N VAL A 81 -4.20 -5.13 -6.37
CA VAL A 81 -3.39 -4.04 -6.92
C VAL A 81 -2.97 -3.12 -5.79
N ILE A 82 -1.65 -2.95 -5.64
CA ILE A 82 -1.07 -1.95 -4.76
C ILE A 82 -0.38 -0.88 -5.59
N MET A 83 -0.52 0.36 -5.15
CA MET A 83 0.20 1.51 -5.66
C MET A 83 1.22 1.95 -4.62
N TYR A 84 2.39 2.36 -5.08
CA TYR A 84 3.38 3.02 -4.23
C TYR A 84 3.98 4.23 -4.93
N LEU A 85 4.29 5.25 -4.14
CA LEU A 85 5.05 6.43 -4.56
C LEU A 85 6.48 6.27 -4.05
N ASN A 86 7.45 6.44 -4.92
CA ASN A 86 8.85 6.41 -4.54
C ASN A 86 9.45 7.83 -4.37
N PHE A 87 10.70 7.90 -3.90
CA PHE A 87 11.40 9.15 -3.63
C PHE A 87 11.77 9.97 -4.89
N HIS A 88 11.58 9.42 -6.08
CA HIS A 88 11.76 10.11 -7.36
C HIS A 88 10.46 10.70 -7.91
N ASP A 89 9.41 10.75 -7.09
CA ASP A 89 8.07 11.14 -7.51
C ASP A 89 7.53 10.25 -8.62
N GLU A 90 7.88 8.96 -8.63
CA GLU A 90 7.30 7.97 -9.52
C GLU A 90 6.20 7.20 -8.79
N LEU A 91 5.01 7.21 -9.38
CA LEU A 91 3.85 6.45 -8.94
C LEU A 91 3.84 5.11 -9.69
N CYS A 92 4.09 4.03 -8.96
CA CYS A 92 4.14 2.68 -9.51
C CYS A 92 2.89 1.90 -9.11
N VAL A 93 2.32 1.15 -10.05
CA VAL A 93 1.19 0.25 -9.87
C VAL A 93 1.68 -1.18 -10.02
N TYR A 94 1.44 -2.01 -9.01
CA TYR A 94 1.90 -3.39 -8.94
C TYR A 94 0.74 -4.34 -8.70
N ASP A 95 0.62 -5.33 -9.57
CA ASP A 95 -0.31 -6.45 -9.39
C ASP A 95 0.37 -7.56 -8.61
N THR A 96 -0.15 -7.84 -7.41
CA THR A 96 0.37 -8.84 -6.50
C THR A 96 0.05 -10.27 -6.93
N MET A 97 -0.97 -10.47 -7.77
CA MET A 97 -1.35 -11.79 -8.28
C MET A 97 -0.42 -12.23 -9.40
N SER A 98 -0.16 -11.36 -10.38
CA SER A 98 0.81 -11.62 -11.46
C SER A 98 2.27 -11.36 -11.05
N ARG A 99 2.48 -10.69 -9.91
CA ARG A 99 3.77 -10.26 -9.38
C ARG A 99 4.52 -9.34 -10.34
N GLN A 100 3.81 -8.44 -10.97
CA GLN A 100 4.34 -7.57 -12.02
C GLN A 100 3.97 -6.12 -11.78
N GLU A 101 4.92 -5.23 -12.06
CA GLU A 101 4.64 -3.80 -12.20
C GLU A 101 3.85 -3.58 -13.49
N LEU A 102 2.66 -3.01 -13.36
CA LEU A 102 1.73 -2.74 -14.45
C LEU A 102 2.04 -1.40 -15.13
N GLU A 103 2.35 -0.39 -14.33
CA GLU A 103 2.53 0.99 -14.79
C GLU A 103 3.43 1.77 -13.83
N THR A 104 4.25 2.66 -14.39
CA THR A 104 5.02 3.66 -13.63
C THR A 104 4.83 5.02 -14.28
N ILE A 105 4.41 6.00 -13.48
CA ILE A 105 4.09 7.35 -13.92
C ILE A 105 4.95 8.34 -13.13
N ASP A 106 5.74 9.15 -13.83
CA ASP A 106 6.43 10.31 -13.24
C ASP A 106 5.41 11.40 -12.91
N VAL A 107 5.25 11.70 -11.62
CA VAL A 107 4.35 12.73 -11.09
C VAL A 107 5.08 13.96 -10.58
N SER A 108 6.39 14.09 -10.83
CA SER A 108 7.21 15.24 -10.39
C SER A 108 6.70 16.60 -10.90
N SER A 109 6.01 16.60 -12.04
CA SER A 109 5.39 17.80 -12.63
C SER A 109 3.93 18.02 -12.24
N MET A 110 3.32 17.09 -11.49
CA MET A 110 1.92 17.22 -11.08
C MET A 110 1.75 18.21 -9.93
N GLY A 111 0.88 19.19 -10.12
CA GLY A 111 0.50 20.15 -9.09
C GLY A 111 -0.70 19.66 -8.27
N LEU A 112 -0.63 19.82 -6.95
CA LEU A 112 -1.80 19.64 -6.08
C LEU A 112 -2.81 20.77 -6.34
N VAL A 113 -4.00 20.41 -6.78
CA VAL A 113 -5.12 21.35 -6.90
C VAL A 113 -6.09 21.10 -5.74
N TYR A 114 -6.08 21.99 -4.76
CA TYR A 114 -7.07 21.97 -3.68
C TYR A 114 -8.34 22.72 -4.13
N ALA A 115 -9.46 22.00 -4.21
CA ALA A 115 -10.78 22.59 -4.42
C ALA A 115 -11.64 22.37 -3.19
N SER A 116 -12.08 23.46 -2.55
CA SER A 116 -13.11 23.40 -1.50
C SER A 116 -14.37 24.09 -2.00
N TYR A 117 -15.45 23.31 -2.11
CA TYR A 117 -16.78 23.86 -2.39
C TYR A 117 -17.42 24.29 -1.08
N ARG A 118 -17.20 25.54 -0.67
CA ARG A 118 -18.10 26.18 0.31
C ARG A 118 -19.26 26.80 -0.47
N GLY A 119 -20.47 26.41 -0.08
CA GLY A 119 -21.71 26.76 -0.74
C GLY A 119 -21.84 28.25 -1.12
N ASN A 120 -22.26 28.41 -2.38
CA ASN A 120 -22.97 29.53 -2.98
C ASN A 120 -22.25 30.81 -3.44
N ASN A 121 -20.91 30.97 -3.43
CA ASN A 121 -20.26 32.12 -4.10
C ASN A 121 -18.75 31.97 -4.43
N GLY A 122 -18.22 30.76 -4.63
CA GLY A 122 -16.79 30.55 -4.89
C GLY A 122 -16.45 30.43 -6.38
N ARG A 123 -15.92 31.49 -7.00
CA ARG A 123 -15.27 31.39 -8.32
C ARG A 123 -13.97 30.58 -8.20
N SER A 124 -13.96 29.36 -8.73
CA SER A 124 -12.76 28.60 -9.13
C SER A 124 -12.59 28.80 -10.66
N PHE A 125 -11.42 28.90 -11.30
CA PHE A 125 -10.05 28.43 -11.08
C PHE A 125 -9.08 29.40 -11.77
N ALA A 126 -7.80 29.44 -11.35
CA ALA A 126 -6.63 29.50 -12.24
C ALA A 126 -5.35 29.35 -11.42
N ASN A 127 -4.53 28.35 -11.71
CA ASN A 127 -3.09 28.45 -11.43
C ASN A 127 -2.43 29.03 -12.69
N ARG A 128 -1.68 30.12 -12.48
CA ARG A 128 -0.76 30.71 -13.45
C ARG A 128 0.54 29.92 -13.50
#